data_AF-A0A447XBA1-F1
#
_entry.id   AF-A0A447XBA1-F1
#
_cell.length_a   1.000
_cell.length_b   1.000
_cell.length_c   1.000
_cell.angle_alpha   90.00
_cell.angle_beta   90.00
_cell.angle_gamma   90.00
#
_symmetry.space_group_name_H-M   'P 1'
#
loop_
_entity.id
_entity.type
_entity.pdbx_description
1 polymer ?
#
loop_
_entity_poly.entity_id
_entity_poly.type
_entity_poly.pdbx_seq_one_letter_code
_entity_poly.pdbx_strand_id
1 'polypeptide(L)'
;MMFSDNVTLEDEIQLKTRAREKGLLVMGPDCGTSMIAGTPLAFANVMPEGNIGVIGASGTGIQELCSQIALAGEGITHAIGLGGRDLSREVGGISALTALEMLSADEKSEVLAFVSKPPAEAVRLKIVNAMKATGKPTVALFLGYTPAVARDENVWFASSLDEAARLACLLSRVTARRNAIAPVSSGFICGLYTGGTLAAEAAGLLAGHLGVEADDTHQHGMMLDADGHQILDLGDDFYTVGRPHPMIDPTLRNLLIADLGAKPQVRVLLLDVVIGFGATADPAASLVSAWQKACAARPDNQPLYAIATVTGTERDPQCRSQQIATLEDAGIAVVSSLPEATCWRQR
;
A
#
# COMPACT_ATOMS: atom_id res chain seq x y z
N MET A 1 -31.67 -4.09 0.16
CA MET A 1 -31.16 -3.08 1.11
C MET A 1 -32.32 -2.58 1.94
N MET A 2 -32.15 -2.50 3.26
CA MET A 2 -33.11 -1.96 4.21
C MET A 2 -32.52 -0.66 4.79
N PHE A 3 -32.91 0.45 4.19
CA PHE A 3 -32.68 1.79 4.76
C PHE A 3 -33.55 2.02 6.00
N SER A 4 -34.69 1.33 6.10
CA SER A 4 -35.60 1.41 7.22
C SER A 4 -34.91 1.09 8.55
N ASP A 5 -35.16 1.96 9.52
CA ASP A 5 -34.86 1.76 10.94
C ASP A 5 -36.06 1.12 11.67
N ASN A 6 -35.90 0.80 12.96
CA ASN A 6 -36.92 0.21 13.85
C ASN A 6 -37.34 -1.22 13.45
N VAL A 7 -36.42 -1.99 12.87
CA VAL A 7 -36.56 -3.44 12.65
C VAL A 7 -35.95 -4.19 13.83
N THR A 8 -36.66 -5.22 14.31
CA THR A 8 -36.20 -6.01 15.46
C THR A 8 -34.88 -6.74 15.13
N LEU A 9 -34.16 -7.12 16.18
CA LEU A 9 -32.92 -7.88 16.03
C LEU A 9 -33.20 -9.29 15.50
N GLU A 10 -34.31 -9.87 15.94
CA GLU A 10 -34.80 -11.19 15.54
C GLU A 10 -35.10 -11.23 14.04
N ASP A 11 -35.79 -10.20 13.53
CA ASP A 11 -36.07 -10.07 12.09
C ASP A 11 -34.78 -9.86 11.28
N GLU A 12 -33.85 -9.03 11.77
CA GLU A 12 -32.54 -8.84 11.12
C GLU A 12 -31.80 -10.17 10.98
N ILE A 13 -31.68 -10.94 12.06
CA ILE A 13 -30.99 -12.23 12.07
C ILE A 13 -31.70 -13.21 11.13
N GLN A 14 -33.03 -13.29 11.19
CA GLN A 14 -33.81 -14.18 10.34
C GLN A 14 -33.60 -13.85 8.85
N LEU A 15 -33.68 -12.57 8.48
CA LEU A 15 -33.51 -12.12 7.11
C LEU A 15 -32.09 -12.38 6.59
N LYS A 16 -31.06 -12.02 7.37
CA LYS A 16 -29.65 -12.22 6.98
C LYS A 16 -29.29 -13.70 6.87
N THR A 17 -29.77 -14.52 7.80
CA THR A 17 -29.53 -15.98 7.77
C THR A 17 -30.18 -16.60 6.54
N ARG A 18 -31.45 -16.29 6.29
CA ARG A 18 -32.18 -16.77 5.10
C ARG A 18 -31.55 -16.29 3.80
N ALA A 19 -31.01 -15.07 3.77
CA ALA A 19 -30.32 -14.55 2.61
C ALA A 19 -29.04 -15.33 2.31
N ARG A 20 -28.24 -15.60 3.34
CA ARG A 20 -27.02 -16.42 3.22
C ARG A 20 -27.33 -17.83 2.70
N GLU A 21 -28.37 -18.49 3.22
CA GLU A 21 -28.82 -19.80 2.73
C GLU A 21 -29.22 -19.79 1.26
N LYS A 22 -29.63 -18.63 0.74
CA LYS A 22 -30.05 -18.42 -0.65
C LYS A 22 -28.94 -17.86 -1.55
N GLY A 23 -27.73 -17.63 -1.04
CA GLY A 23 -26.67 -16.95 -1.79
C GLY A 23 -27.02 -15.50 -2.13
N LEU A 24 -27.78 -14.83 -1.27
CA LEU A 24 -28.18 -13.43 -1.41
C LEU A 24 -27.58 -12.57 -0.28
N LEU A 25 -27.45 -11.27 -0.54
CA LEU A 25 -27.01 -10.28 0.46
C LEU A 25 -28.19 -9.47 0.98
N VAL A 26 -28.32 -9.38 2.31
CA VAL A 26 -29.18 -8.40 2.98
C VAL A 26 -28.31 -7.31 3.60
N MET A 27 -28.41 -6.10 3.03
CA MET A 27 -27.81 -4.88 3.57
C MET A 27 -28.81 -4.21 4.52
N GLY A 28 -28.52 -4.11 5.82
CA GLY A 28 -29.41 -3.51 6.82
C GLY A 28 -30.00 -4.50 7.83
N PRO A 29 -30.91 -4.07 8.72
CA PRO A 29 -31.60 -2.77 8.77
C PRO A 29 -30.70 -1.60 9.17
N ASP A 30 -31.24 -0.38 9.10
CA ASP A 30 -30.51 0.87 9.34
C ASP A 30 -29.24 0.98 8.47
N CYS A 31 -29.38 0.62 7.19
CA CYS A 31 -28.31 0.76 6.21
C CYS A 31 -28.47 2.10 5.48
N GLY A 32 -27.83 3.14 6.01
CA GLY A 32 -27.94 4.51 5.50
C GLY A 32 -27.30 4.79 4.14
N THR A 33 -26.26 4.02 3.76
CA THR A 33 -25.39 4.33 2.63
C THR A 33 -24.97 3.05 1.90
N SER A 34 -25.10 3.02 0.58
CA SER A 34 -24.44 2.03 -0.28
C SER A 34 -24.26 2.57 -1.70
N MET A 35 -23.22 2.09 -2.39
CA MET A 35 -22.89 2.43 -3.78
C MET A 35 -22.46 1.13 -4.48
N ILE A 36 -23.28 0.58 -5.37
CA ILE A 36 -22.99 -0.72 -6.01
C ILE A 36 -23.00 -0.56 -7.52
N ALA A 37 -21.88 -0.86 -8.19
CA ALA A 37 -21.75 -0.74 -9.64
C ALA A 37 -22.14 0.65 -10.13
N GLY A 38 -21.63 1.69 -9.46
CA GLY A 38 -21.97 3.09 -9.71
C GLY A 38 -23.39 3.50 -9.33
N THR A 39 -24.23 2.60 -8.81
CA THR A 39 -25.62 2.90 -8.45
C THR A 39 -25.71 3.48 -7.03
N PRO A 40 -26.23 4.70 -6.84
CA PRO A 40 -26.42 5.29 -5.52
C PRO A 40 -27.64 4.68 -4.82
N LEU A 41 -27.47 4.24 -3.57
CA LEU A 41 -28.56 3.70 -2.75
C LEU A 41 -28.62 4.46 -1.40
N ALA A 42 -29.75 5.11 -1.14
CA ALA A 42 -29.96 6.03 -0.01
C ALA A 42 -28.96 7.21 0.01
N PHE A 43 -28.27 7.47 1.12
CA PHE A 43 -27.31 8.57 1.22
C PHE A 43 -25.97 8.17 0.62
N ALA A 44 -25.78 8.45 -0.67
CA ALA A 44 -24.60 8.09 -1.44
C ALA A 44 -23.93 9.33 -2.08
N ASN A 45 -22.67 9.18 -2.46
CA ASN A 45 -21.87 10.22 -3.11
C ASN A 45 -21.52 9.77 -4.55
N VAL A 46 -21.30 10.72 -5.45
CA VAL A 46 -20.74 10.41 -6.77
C VAL A 46 -19.24 10.19 -6.59
N MET A 47 -18.79 8.97 -6.86
CA MET A 47 -17.42 8.54 -6.61
C MET A 47 -16.63 8.36 -7.91
N PRO A 48 -15.34 8.75 -7.94
CA PRO A 48 -14.43 8.31 -9.01
C PRO A 48 -14.35 6.78 -9.05
N GLU A 49 -14.20 6.24 -10.26
CA GLU A 49 -13.90 4.82 -10.44
C GLU A 49 -12.47 4.52 -9.97
N GLY A 50 -12.28 3.40 -9.28
CA GLY A 50 -10.97 2.91 -8.86
C GLY A 50 -11.02 1.44 -8.46
N ASN A 51 -9.98 0.96 -7.78
CA ASN A 51 -9.82 -0.46 -7.43
C ASN A 51 -10.10 -0.77 -5.95
N ILE A 52 -10.62 0.19 -5.17
CA ILE A 52 -10.87 0.03 -3.74
C ILE A 52 -12.31 -0.44 -3.51
N GLY A 53 -12.48 -1.64 -2.96
CA GLY A 53 -13.76 -2.17 -2.49
C GLY A 53 -14.05 -1.78 -1.05
N VAL A 54 -15.09 -0.99 -0.80
CA VAL A 54 -15.46 -0.50 0.52
C VAL A 54 -16.59 -1.35 1.13
N ILE A 55 -16.46 -1.69 2.40
CA ILE A 55 -17.48 -2.37 3.21
C ILE A 55 -17.69 -1.57 4.49
N GLY A 56 -18.93 -1.40 4.95
CA GLY A 56 -19.11 -0.79 6.26
C GLY A 56 -20.44 -0.99 6.97
N ALA A 57 -20.36 -0.99 8.29
CA ALA A 57 -21.51 -0.96 9.19
C ALA A 57 -21.66 0.43 9.82
N SER A 58 -21.58 1.47 8.99
CA SER A 58 -21.70 2.87 9.36
C SER A 58 -22.11 3.70 8.15
N GLY A 59 -23.17 4.51 8.24
CA GLY A 59 -23.63 5.37 7.13
C GLY A 59 -22.58 6.42 6.77
N THR A 60 -22.44 7.46 7.60
CA THR A 60 -21.45 8.52 7.38
C THR A 60 -20.01 8.03 7.50
N GLY A 61 -19.75 6.92 8.19
CA GLY A 61 -18.41 6.29 8.18
C GLY A 61 -18.01 5.82 6.78
N ILE A 62 -18.94 5.24 6.00
CA ILE A 62 -18.68 4.91 4.60
C ILE A 62 -18.52 6.19 3.78
N GLN A 63 -19.43 7.16 3.92
CA GLN A 63 -19.38 8.39 3.12
C GLN A 63 -18.07 9.16 3.32
N GLU A 64 -17.63 9.31 4.57
CA GLU A 64 -16.39 10.02 4.89
C GLU A 64 -15.16 9.26 4.42
N LEU A 65 -15.10 7.93 4.63
CA LEU A 65 -14.01 7.12 4.11
C LEU A 65 -13.90 7.24 2.58
N CYS A 66 -15.03 7.16 1.87
CA CYS A 66 -15.06 7.33 0.42
C CYS A 66 -14.65 8.75 0.00
N SER A 67 -15.16 9.77 0.69
CA SER A 67 -14.81 11.18 0.45
C SER A 67 -13.30 11.40 0.56
N GLN A 68 -12.67 10.86 1.61
CA GLN A 68 -11.22 10.96 1.83
C GLN A 68 -10.42 10.16 0.78
N ILE A 69 -10.92 9.00 0.33
CA ILE A 69 -10.32 8.24 -0.76
C ILE A 69 -10.29 9.07 -2.05
N ALA A 70 -11.43 9.68 -2.42
CA ALA A 70 -11.51 10.56 -3.59
C ALA A 70 -10.60 11.79 -3.46
N LEU A 71 -10.56 12.40 -2.28
CA LEU A 71 -9.69 13.54 -1.99
C LEU A 71 -8.20 13.18 -2.11
N ALA A 72 -7.83 11.95 -1.76
CA ALA A 72 -6.48 11.42 -1.90
C ALA A 72 -6.13 10.95 -3.32
N GLY A 73 -7.03 11.15 -4.30
CA GLY A 73 -6.79 10.92 -5.73
C GLY A 73 -7.14 9.53 -6.24
N GLU A 74 -7.77 8.68 -5.42
CA GLU A 74 -8.16 7.32 -5.79
C GLU A 74 -9.70 7.20 -5.93
N GLY A 75 -10.17 6.03 -6.36
CA GLY A 75 -11.59 5.73 -6.53
C GLY A 75 -12.00 4.40 -5.92
N ILE A 76 -13.29 4.09 -5.99
CA ILE A 76 -13.85 2.84 -5.46
C ILE A 76 -14.49 1.99 -6.55
N THR A 77 -14.63 0.69 -6.31
CA THR A 77 -15.49 -0.20 -7.09
C THR A 77 -16.92 -0.18 -6.57
N HIS A 78 -17.05 -0.41 -5.27
CA HIS A 78 -18.31 -0.55 -4.54
C HIS A 78 -18.14 0.01 -3.12
N ALA A 79 -19.24 0.44 -2.51
CA ALA A 79 -19.36 0.63 -1.08
C ALA A 79 -20.60 -0.12 -0.57
N ILE A 80 -20.37 -1.22 0.14
CA ILE A 80 -21.42 -2.13 0.61
C ILE A 80 -21.75 -1.80 2.07
N GLY A 81 -22.93 -1.21 2.30
CA GLY A 81 -23.46 -0.98 3.63
C GLY A 81 -24.07 -2.24 4.24
N LEU A 82 -23.84 -2.49 5.53
CA LEU A 82 -24.21 -3.74 6.19
C LEU A 82 -25.40 -3.61 7.16
N GLY A 83 -25.70 -2.38 7.58
CA GLY A 83 -26.56 -2.07 8.73
C GLY A 83 -25.76 -1.91 10.02
N GLY A 84 -26.14 -0.93 10.85
CA GLY A 84 -25.33 -0.49 12.00
C GLY A 84 -25.09 -1.55 13.08
N ARG A 85 -25.89 -2.62 13.11
CA ARG A 85 -25.83 -3.72 14.09
C ARG A 85 -25.18 -5.00 13.57
N ASP A 86 -24.75 -5.06 12.30
CA ASP A 86 -24.25 -6.31 11.71
C ASP A 86 -23.08 -6.92 12.50
N LEU A 87 -22.24 -6.06 13.09
CA LEU A 87 -21.05 -6.42 13.85
C LEU A 87 -21.34 -6.65 15.35
N SER A 88 -22.61 -6.63 15.76
CA SER A 88 -23.01 -6.95 17.13
C SER A 88 -22.74 -8.43 17.43
N ARG A 89 -22.72 -8.78 18.72
CA ARG A 89 -22.51 -10.17 19.16
C ARG A 89 -23.62 -11.09 18.64
N GLU A 90 -24.84 -10.59 18.61
CA GLU A 90 -26.05 -11.32 18.28
C GLU A 90 -26.19 -11.56 16.78
N VAL A 91 -25.89 -10.55 15.93
CA VAL A 91 -25.92 -10.72 14.47
C VAL A 91 -24.69 -11.48 13.99
N GLY A 92 -23.53 -11.22 14.59
CA GLY A 92 -22.33 -12.02 14.38
C GLY A 92 -21.64 -11.83 13.02
N GLY A 93 -21.90 -10.71 12.34
CA GLY A 93 -21.23 -10.29 11.11
C GLY A 93 -21.70 -11.00 9.84
N ILE A 94 -22.95 -11.46 9.77
CA ILE A 94 -23.44 -12.27 8.64
C ILE A 94 -23.25 -11.53 7.32
N SER A 95 -23.67 -10.27 7.23
CA SER A 95 -23.55 -9.51 5.98
C SER A 95 -22.11 -9.06 5.72
N ALA A 96 -21.33 -8.75 6.76
CA ALA A 96 -19.90 -8.46 6.62
C ALA A 96 -19.14 -9.60 5.95
N LEU A 97 -19.38 -10.84 6.38
CA LEU A 97 -18.75 -12.04 5.80
C LEU A 97 -19.13 -12.22 4.34
N THR A 98 -20.43 -12.13 4.02
CA THR A 98 -20.89 -12.22 2.63
C THR A 98 -20.33 -11.09 1.76
N ALA A 99 -20.23 -9.86 2.27
CA ALA A 99 -19.65 -8.74 1.54
C ALA A 99 -18.14 -8.94 1.27
N LEU A 100 -17.40 -9.48 2.25
CA LEU A 100 -15.99 -9.84 2.07
C LEU A 100 -15.82 -10.94 1.01
N GLU A 101 -16.67 -11.97 1.02
CA GLU A 101 -16.67 -13.03 -0.01
C GLU A 101 -16.95 -12.44 -1.41
N MET A 102 -17.94 -11.56 -1.52
CA MET A 102 -18.28 -10.89 -2.78
C MET A 102 -17.12 -10.06 -3.34
N LEU A 103 -16.52 -9.21 -2.51
CA LEU A 103 -15.41 -8.36 -2.96
C LEU A 103 -14.09 -9.13 -3.10
N SER A 104 -13.92 -10.25 -2.40
CA SER A 104 -12.81 -11.18 -2.63
C SER A 104 -12.87 -11.77 -4.04
N ALA A 105 -14.07 -12.15 -4.51
CA ALA A 105 -14.29 -12.68 -5.84
C ALA A 105 -14.32 -11.61 -6.96
N ASP A 106 -14.46 -10.33 -6.63
CA ASP A 106 -14.45 -9.25 -7.61
C ASP A 106 -13.02 -8.87 -7.99
N GLU A 107 -12.60 -9.19 -9.22
CA GLU A 107 -11.26 -8.88 -9.74
C GLU A 107 -10.96 -7.38 -9.78
N LYS A 108 -11.99 -6.52 -9.90
CA LYS A 108 -11.80 -5.06 -9.91
C LYS A 108 -11.47 -4.51 -8.52
N SER A 109 -11.94 -5.17 -7.48
CA SER A 109 -11.69 -4.78 -6.09
C SER A 109 -10.33 -5.34 -5.67
N GLU A 110 -9.25 -4.68 -6.07
CA GLU A 110 -7.88 -5.12 -5.78
C GLU A 110 -7.47 -4.85 -4.32
N VAL A 111 -8.04 -3.81 -3.70
CA VAL A 111 -7.81 -3.40 -2.31
C VAL A 111 -9.15 -3.31 -1.58
N LEU A 112 -9.21 -3.72 -0.32
CA LEU A 112 -10.42 -3.65 0.50
C LEU A 112 -10.27 -2.59 1.60
N ALA A 113 -11.35 -1.88 1.92
CA ALA A 113 -11.41 -0.99 3.06
C ALA A 113 -12.70 -1.24 3.85
N PHE A 114 -12.57 -1.47 5.15
CA PHE A 114 -13.67 -1.85 6.04
C PHE A 114 -13.82 -0.82 7.15
N VAL A 115 -15.05 -0.32 7.38
CA VAL A 115 -15.34 0.64 8.45
C VAL A 115 -16.54 0.21 9.30
N SER A 116 -16.34 0.14 10.61
CA SER A 116 -17.44 -0.05 11.56
C SER A 116 -17.17 0.60 12.91
N LYS A 117 -18.20 0.70 13.74
CA LYS A 117 -18.02 0.84 15.20
C LYS A 117 -17.27 -0.38 15.75
N PRO A 118 -16.67 -0.33 16.95
CA PRO A 118 -15.90 -1.43 17.50
C PRO A 118 -16.77 -2.69 17.66
N PRO A 119 -16.44 -3.80 16.99
CA PRO A 119 -17.12 -5.06 17.18
C PRO A 119 -16.78 -5.68 18.54
N ALA A 120 -17.65 -6.58 19.03
CA ALA A 120 -17.30 -7.50 20.11
C ALA A 120 -16.08 -8.36 19.70
N GLU A 121 -15.22 -8.72 20.66
CA GLU A 121 -13.95 -9.41 20.38
C GLU A 121 -14.08 -10.66 19.50
N ALA A 122 -15.02 -11.55 19.82
CA ALA A 122 -15.26 -12.76 19.02
C ALA A 122 -15.69 -12.45 17.58
N VAL A 123 -16.44 -11.36 17.36
CA VAL A 123 -16.86 -10.92 16.02
C VAL A 123 -15.68 -10.29 15.30
N ARG A 124 -14.89 -9.45 15.98
CA ARG A 124 -13.66 -8.85 15.43
C ARG A 124 -12.72 -9.91 14.88
N LEU A 125 -12.39 -10.92 15.69
CA LEU A 125 -11.49 -12.00 15.28
C LEU A 125 -12.04 -12.75 14.05
N LYS A 126 -13.34 -13.02 14.02
CA LYS A 126 -13.99 -13.65 12.87
C LYS A 126 -13.86 -12.80 11.60
N ILE A 127 -14.08 -11.49 11.70
CA ILE A 127 -13.99 -10.56 10.56
C ILE A 127 -12.54 -10.39 10.09
N VAL A 128 -11.57 -10.24 11.01
CA VAL A 128 -10.15 -10.16 10.66
C VAL A 128 -9.69 -11.44 9.95
N ASN A 129 -10.08 -12.62 10.42
CA ASN A 129 -9.77 -13.87 9.73
C ASN A 129 -10.41 -13.95 8.34
N ALA A 130 -11.62 -13.41 8.16
CA ALA A 130 -12.27 -13.34 6.86
C ALA A 130 -11.55 -12.36 5.92
N MET A 131 -11.08 -11.21 6.42
CA MET A 131 -10.23 -10.27 5.67
C MET A 131 -8.93 -10.93 5.23
N LYS A 132 -8.28 -11.69 6.13
CA LYS A 132 -7.08 -12.48 5.81
C LYS A 132 -7.34 -13.49 4.70
N ALA A 133 -8.43 -14.23 4.81
CA ALA A 133 -8.83 -15.23 3.82
C ALA A 133 -9.08 -14.67 2.42
N THR A 134 -9.32 -13.36 2.26
CA THR A 134 -9.41 -12.74 0.93
C THR A 134 -8.08 -12.72 0.20
N GLY A 135 -6.95 -12.71 0.92
CA GLY A 135 -5.61 -12.53 0.37
C GLY A 135 -5.35 -11.14 -0.23
N LYS A 136 -6.35 -10.24 -0.23
CA LYS A 136 -6.25 -8.88 -0.79
C LYS A 136 -5.77 -7.90 0.27
N PRO A 137 -4.98 -6.87 -0.10
CA PRO A 137 -4.63 -5.82 0.83
C PRO A 137 -5.88 -5.17 1.40
N THR A 138 -6.03 -5.21 2.73
CA THR A 138 -7.26 -4.80 3.39
C THR A 138 -6.97 -3.81 4.50
N VAL A 139 -7.66 -2.68 4.53
CA VAL A 139 -7.64 -1.73 5.64
C VAL A 139 -8.85 -1.98 6.55
N ALA A 140 -8.62 -2.22 7.83
CA ALA A 140 -9.64 -2.40 8.85
C ALA A 140 -9.68 -1.18 9.78
N LEU A 141 -10.77 -0.42 9.71
CA LEU A 141 -11.08 0.68 10.61
C LEU A 141 -12.19 0.29 11.59
N PHE A 142 -11.81 0.08 12.84
CA PHE A 142 -12.73 -0.09 13.96
C PHE A 142 -12.74 1.20 14.80
N LEU A 143 -13.75 2.05 14.59
CA LEU A 143 -13.78 3.42 15.12
C LEU A 143 -13.68 3.48 16.64
N GLY A 144 -12.61 4.08 17.19
CA GLY A 144 -12.40 4.17 18.64
C GLY A 144 -11.80 2.90 19.26
N TYR A 145 -11.23 2.01 18.46
CA TYR A 145 -10.40 0.89 18.90
C TYR A 145 -8.94 1.15 18.53
N THR A 146 -8.05 1.03 19.51
CA THR A 146 -6.60 1.06 19.27
C THR A 146 -6.12 -0.36 18.98
N PRO A 147 -5.62 -0.66 17.77
CA PRO A 147 -5.15 -1.99 17.43
C PRO A 147 -3.85 -2.32 18.18
N ALA A 148 -3.65 -3.60 18.51
CA ALA A 148 -2.42 -4.07 19.17
C ALA A 148 -1.19 -4.03 18.23
N VAL A 149 -1.44 -4.19 16.93
CA VAL A 149 -0.43 -4.14 15.86
C VAL A 149 -0.95 -3.28 14.72
N ALA A 150 -0.07 -2.56 14.03
CA ALA A 150 -0.46 -1.76 12.87
C ALA A 150 -0.85 -2.61 11.65
N ARG A 151 -0.30 -3.83 11.57
CA ARG A 151 -0.52 -4.77 10.47
C ARG A 151 -0.50 -6.21 10.98
N ASP A 152 -1.37 -7.04 10.41
CA ASP A 152 -1.42 -8.48 10.60
C ASP A 152 -1.66 -9.15 9.23
N GLU A 153 -0.62 -9.76 8.66
CA GLU A 153 -0.61 -10.33 7.30
C GLU A 153 -1.00 -9.28 6.22
N ASN A 154 -2.11 -9.48 5.52
CA ASN A 154 -2.67 -8.56 4.52
C ASN A 154 -3.69 -7.57 5.10
N VAL A 155 -3.80 -7.46 6.44
CA VAL A 155 -4.73 -6.56 7.13
C VAL A 155 -3.96 -5.43 7.80
N TRP A 156 -4.21 -4.19 7.36
CA TRP A 156 -3.71 -2.97 7.96
C TRP A 156 -4.78 -2.38 8.86
N PHE A 157 -4.44 -2.05 10.10
CA PHE A 157 -5.37 -1.44 11.03
C PHE A 157 -5.22 0.08 11.02
N ALA A 158 -6.36 0.78 11.01
CA ALA A 158 -6.44 2.22 11.12
C ALA A 158 -7.28 2.62 12.34
N SER A 159 -7.04 3.82 12.85
CA SER A 159 -7.71 4.39 14.02
C SER A 159 -8.61 5.59 13.69
N SER A 160 -8.40 6.25 12.55
CA SER A 160 -9.26 7.33 12.03
C SER A 160 -9.72 7.09 10.58
N LEU A 161 -10.73 7.86 10.15
CA LEU A 161 -11.30 7.77 8.80
C LEU A 161 -10.30 8.22 7.72
N ASP A 162 -9.59 9.34 7.95
CA ASP A 162 -8.59 9.85 7.02
C ASP A 162 -7.34 8.95 6.98
N GLU A 163 -6.92 8.40 8.12
CA GLU A 163 -5.83 7.44 8.18
C GLU A 163 -6.16 6.18 7.37
N ALA A 164 -7.39 5.65 7.54
CA ALA A 164 -7.85 4.50 6.78
C ALA A 164 -7.88 4.78 5.27
N ALA A 165 -8.34 5.96 4.86
CA ALA A 165 -8.32 6.37 3.47
C ALA A 165 -6.89 6.49 2.92
N ARG A 166 -5.97 7.12 3.67
CA ARG A 166 -4.56 7.25 3.28
C ARG A 166 -3.90 5.88 3.10
N LEU A 167 -4.16 4.94 4.01
CA LEU A 167 -3.69 3.56 3.90
C LEU A 167 -4.31 2.83 2.71
N ALA A 168 -5.62 2.98 2.49
CA ALA A 168 -6.30 2.34 1.35
C ALA A 168 -5.76 2.86 0.02
N CYS A 169 -5.51 4.16 -0.08
CA CYS A 169 -4.94 4.77 -1.29
C CYS A 169 -3.47 4.38 -1.50
N LEU A 170 -2.68 4.28 -0.43
CA LEU A 170 -1.32 3.74 -0.50
C LEU A 170 -1.31 2.31 -1.07
N LEU A 171 -2.17 1.44 -0.52
CA LEU A 171 -2.28 0.05 -0.96
C LEU A 171 -2.85 -0.04 -2.39
N SER A 172 -3.76 0.86 -2.77
CA SER A 172 -4.30 0.97 -4.14
C SER A 172 -3.16 1.16 -5.14
N ARG A 173 -2.34 2.21 -4.95
CA ARG A 173 -1.26 2.53 -5.89
C ARG A 173 -0.21 1.44 -6.00
N VAL A 174 0.18 0.85 -4.87
CA VAL A 174 1.15 -0.25 -4.84
C VAL A 174 0.60 -1.46 -5.59
N THR A 175 -0.66 -1.83 -5.35
CA THR A 175 -1.29 -2.98 -5.99
C THR A 175 -1.49 -2.75 -7.49
N ALA A 176 -2.05 -1.61 -7.87
CA ALA A 176 -2.26 -1.24 -9.28
C ALA A 176 -0.96 -1.29 -10.08
N ARG A 177 0.12 -0.72 -9.52
CA ARG A 177 1.42 -0.70 -10.19
C ARG A 177 2.06 -2.08 -10.26
N ARG A 178 1.94 -2.88 -9.20
CA ARG A 178 2.41 -4.28 -9.20
C ARG A 178 1.66 -5.12 -10.25
N ASN A 179 0.35 -4.93 -10.40
CA ASN A 179 -0.47 -5.62 -11.39
C ASN A 179 -0.10 -5.20 -12.81
N ALA A 180 0.16 -3.91 -13.04
CA ALA A 180 0.64 -3.40 -14.33
C ALA A 180 2.01 -3.98 -14.72
N ILE A 181 2.91 -4.17 -13.74
CA ILE A 181 4.23 -4.78 -13.97
C ILE A 181 4.15 -6.31 -14.15
N ALA A 182 3.20 -6.97 -13.46
CA ALA A 182 3.02 -8.42 -13.46
C ALA A 182 4.33 -9.20 -13.24
N PRO A 183 4.97 -9.10 -12.05
CA PRO A 183 6.29 -9.68 -11.82
C PRO A 183 6.29 -11.21 -12.01
N VAL A 184 7.03 -11.67 -13.02
CA VAL A 184 7.08 -13.07 -13.47
C VAL A 184 7.95 -14.00 -12.60
N SER A 185 8.78 -13.44 -11.72
CA SER A 185 9.74 -14.22 -10.91
C SER A 185 10.08 -13.52 -9.59
N SER A 186 10.26 -14.31 -8.54
CA SER A 186 10.69 -13.85 -7.22
C SER A 186 12.16 -13.47 -7.20
N GLY A 187 12.55 -12.66 -6.22
CA GLY A 187 13.94 -12.42 -5.85
C GLY A 187 14.07 -11.23 -4.91
N PHE A 188 15.25 -10.63 -4.87
CA PHE A 188 15.65 -9.76 -3.78
C PHE A 188 15.48 -8.27 -4.08
N ILE A 189 15.42 -7.49 -2.99
CA ILE A 189 15.41 -6.03 -2.99
C ILE A 189 16.83 -5.58 -2.67
N CYS A 190 17.35 -4.61 -3.42
CA CYS A 190 18.61 -3.94 -3.13
C CYS A 190 18.34 -2.43 -3.09
N GLY A 191 18.48 -1.81 -1.93
CA GLY A 191 18.42 -0.36 -1.77
C GLY A 191 19.82 0.23 -1.82
N LEU A 192 20.04 1.18 -2.73
CA LEU A 192 21.31 1.91 -2.85
C LEU A 192 21.03 3.37 -2.53
N TYR A 193 21.10 3.74 -1.26
CA TYR A 193 20.75 5.07 -0.78
C TYR A 193 21.96 5.99 -0.68
N THR A 194 21.74 7.29 -0.83
CA THR A 194 22.77 8.34 -0.70
C THR A 194 22.63 9.19 0.55
N GLY A 195 21.42 9.28 1.13
CA GLY A 195 21.16 9.91 2.41
C GLY A 195 20.93 8.88 3.52
N GLY A 196 21.79 8.88 4.54
CA GLY A 196 21.75 7.87 5.61
C GLY A 196 20.42 7.79 6.37
N THR A 197 19.76 8.92 6.67
CA THR A 197 18.44 8.89 7.32
C THR A 197 17.38 8.23 6.45
N LEU A 198 17.42 8.47 5.13
CA LEU A 198 16.47 7.84 4.18
C LEU A 198 16.74 6.34 4.07
N ALA A 199 18.01 5.94 4.09
CA ALA A 199 18.43 4.55 4.11
C ALA A 199 17.92 3.82 5.37
N ALA A 200 18.11 4.43 6.55
CA ALA A 200 17.68 3.88 7.83
C ALA A 200 16.15 3.77 7.93
N GLU A 201 15.39 4.79 7.50
CA GLU A 201 13.93 4.71 7.50
C GLU A 201 13.43 3.64 6.52
N ALA A 202 13.99 3.57 5.31
CA ALA A 202 13.64 2.54 4.33
C ALA A 202 13.96 1.13 4.84
N ALA A 203 15.07 0.96 5.55
CA ALA A 203 15.44 -0.29 6.20
C ALA A 203 14.44 -0.71 7.28
N GLY A 204 14.08 0.20 8.20
CA GLY A 204 13.10 -0.09 9.25
C GLY A 204 11.71 -0.41 8.69
N LEU A 205 11.24 0.35 7.69
CA LEU A 205 9.98 0.09 7.01
C LEU A 205 9.97 -1.27 6.30
N LEU A 206 11.05 -1.58 5.55
CA LEU A 206 11.16 -2.86 4.87
C LEU A 206 11.25 -4.01 5.87
N ALA A 207 12.04 -3.89 6.94
CA ALA A 207 12.15 -4.88 8.00
C ALA A 207 10.77 -5.20 8.61
N GLY A 208 9.98 -4.17 8.91
CA GLY A 208 8.59 -4.31 9.36
C GLY A 208 7.68 -5.02 8.35
N HIS A 209 7.85 -4.78 7.05
CA HIS A 209 7.12 -5.52 6.00
C HIS A 209 7.56 -6.98 5.86
N LEU A 210 8.82 -7.30 6.20
CA LEU A 210 9.37 -8.65 6.15
C LEU A 210 9.12 -9.45 7.43
N GLY A 211 8.76 -8.78 8.53
CA GLY A 211 8.67 -9.40 9.85
C GLY A 211 10.04 -9.80 10.42
N VAL A 212 11.09 -9.06 10.05
CA VAL A 212 12.46 -9.26 10.54
C VAL A 212 12.86 -8.10 11.46
N GLU A 213 13.77 -8.35 12.38
CA GLU A 213 14.33 -7.29 13.21
C GLU A 213 15.26 -6.40 12.37
N ALA A 214 15.22 -5.08 12.61
CA ALA A 214 16.20 -4.16 12.03
C ALA A 214 17.57 -4.44 12.67
N ASP A 215 18.65 -4.35 11.88
CA ASP A 215 20.01 -4.55 12.40
C ASP A 215 20.45 -3.31 13.17
N ASP A 216 20.48 -3.36 14.50
CA ASP A 216 20.87 -2.23 15.33
C ASP A 216 22.32 -1.75 15.11
N THR A 217 23.19 -2.61 14.56
CA THR A 217 24.63 -2.33 14.45
C THR A 217 25.01 -1.57 13.18
N HIS A 218 24.20 -1.70 12.13
CA HIS A 218 24.33 -1.02 10.84
C HIS A 218 25.78 -0.96 10.30
N GLN A 219 26.56 -2.03 10.47
CA GLN A 219 28.00 -1.99 10.28
C GLN A 219 28.36 -1.72 8.80
N HIS A 220 29.28 -0.78 8.56
CA HIS A 220 29.77 -0.41 7.21
C HIS A 220 28.65 0.04 6.25
N GLY A 221 27.68 0.82 6.74
CA GLY A 221 26.59 1.34 5.93
C GLY A 221 25.54 0.31 5.51
N MET A 222 25.60 -0.94 6.00
CA MET A 222 24.55 -1.93 5.74
C MET A 222 23.37 -1.68 6.68
N MET A 223 22.30 -1.07 6.16
CA MET A 223 21.13 -0.70 6.96
C MET A 223 20.17 -1.87 7.22
N LEU A 224 20.13 -2.83 6.29
CA LEU A 224 19.36 -4.07 6.41
C LEU A 224 20.06 -5.15 5.57
N ASP A 225 20.22 -6.35 6.13
CA ASP A 225 20.58 -7.56 5.38
C ASP A 225 19.77 -8.75 5.93
N ALA A 226 18.66 -9.06 5.26
CA ALA A 226 17.72 -10.08 5.71
C ALA A 226 17.11 -10.85 4.54
N ASP A 227 17.16 -12.19 4.56
CA ASP A 227 16.64 -13.06 3.50
C ASP A 227 17.15 -12.71 2.09
N GLY A 228 18.37 -12.15 1.99
CA GLY A 228 18.97 -11.67 0.73
C GLY A 228 18.51 -10.28 0.29
N HIS A 229 17.57 -9.64 1.01
CA HIS A 229 17.21 -8.24 0.82
C HIS A 229 18.22 -7.35 1.53
N GLN A 230 18.68 -6.32 0.83
CA GLN A 230 19.69 -5.40 1.34
C GLN A 230 19.26 -3.95 1.20
N ILE A 231 19.56 -3.11 2.19
CA ILE A 231 19.48 -1.65 2.11
C ILE A 231 20.85 -1.10 2.52
N LEU A 232 21.48 -0.31 1.65
CA LEU A 232 22.80 0.25 1.88
C LEU A 232 22.74 1.78 1.95
N ASP A 233 23.39 2.36 2.94
CA ASP A 233 23.79 3.76 2.98
C ASP A 233 25.18 3.90 2.36
N LEU A 234 25.23 4.43 1.14
CA LEU A 234 26.49 4.67 0.44
C LEU A 234 27.22 5.93 0.94
N GLY A 235 26.60 6.70 1.83
CA GLY A 235 27.19 7.87 2.48
C GLY A 235 28.14 7.51 3.62
N ASP A 236 28.08 6.26 4.11
CA ASP A 236 28.94 5.76 5.19
C ASP A 236 30.44 5.86 4.86
N ASP A 237 31.27 6.08 5.87
CA ASP A 237 32.72 6.20 5.75
C ASP A 237 33.35 5.01 5.01
N PHE A 238 32.80 3.81 5.18
CA PHE A 238 33.25 2.61 4.48
C PHE A 238 33.22 2.78 2.94
N TYR A 239 32.18 3.43 2.42
CA TYR A 239 32.01 3.64 0.98
C TYR A 239 32.69 4.90 0.48
N THR A 240 33.06 5.85 1.34
CA THR A 240 33.58 7.17 0.97
C THR A 240 35.09 7.33 1.13
N VAL A 241 35.83 6.30 1.61
CA VAL A 241 37.31 6.35 1.65
C VAL A 241 37.91 6.65 0.26
N GLY A 242 38.60 7.78 0.16
CA GLY A 242 39.31 8.21 -1.05
C GLY A 242 38.40 8.70 -2.19
N ARG A 243 37.12 9.00 -1.92
CA ARG A 243 36.16 9.51 -2.92
C ARG A 243 35.18 10.53 -2.33
N PRO A 244 34.53 11.36 -3.16
CA PRO A 244 33.50 12.28 -2.67
C PRO A 244 32.26 11.56 -2.15
N HIS A 245 31.48 12.24 -1.31
CA HIS A 245 30.19 11.75 -0.81
C HIS A 245 29.21 11.50 -1.98
N PRO A 246 28.39 10.42 -1.96
CA PRO A 246 27.56 10.01 -3.10
C PRO A 246 26.44 11.00 -3.48
N MET A 247 26.04 11.90 -2.57
CA MET A 247 25.11 12.99 -2.90
C MET A 247 25.74 14.04 -3.83
N ILE A 248 27.07 14.15 -3.83
CA ILE A 248 27.83 15.12 -4.65
C ILE A 248 28.27 14.45 -5.95
N ASP A 249 28.88 13.26 -5.83
CA ASP A 249 29.44 12.49 -6.94
C ASP A 249 28.71 11.14 -7.07
N PRO A 250 27.94 10.91 -8.16
CA PRO A 250 27.14 9.70 -8.29
C PRO A 250 27.94 8.50 -8.82
N THR A 251 29.26 8.62 -9.04
CA THR A 251 30.06 7.62 -9.75
C THR A 251 30.00 6.24 -9.10
N LEU A 252 30.20 6.17 -7.78
CA LEU A 252 30.15 4.90 -7.05
C LEU A 252 28.76 4.25 -7.17
N ARG A 253 27.71 5.00 -6.85
CA ARG A 253 26.34 4.49 -6.89
C ARG A 253 25.97 4.01 -8.28
N ASN A 254 26.29 4.79 -9.32
CA ASN A 254 25.99 4.44 -10.71
C ASN A 254 26.76 3.20 -11.16
N LEU A 255 28.00 2.99 -10.69
CA LEU A 255 28.74 1.76 -10.94
C LEU A 255 28.05 0.56 -10.27
N LEU A 256 27.67 0.68 -9.00
CA LEU A 256 26.96 -0.38 -8.27
C LEU A 256 25.60 -0.72 -8.92
N ILE A 257 24.88 0.29 -9.41
CA ILE A 257 23.64 0.08 -10.17
C ILE A 257 23.92 -0.71 -11.44
N ALA A 258 24.91 -0.31 -12.24
CA ALA A 258 25.25 -1.00 -13.49
C ALA A 258 25.68 -2.47 -13.23
N ASP A 259 26.44 -2.71 -12.16
CA ASP A 259 26.88 -4.04 -11.74
C ASP A 259 25.72 -4.97 -11.33
N LEU A 260 24.54 -4.42 -11.02
CA LEU A 260 23.34 -5.24 -10.82
C LEU A 260 22.97 -6.01 -12.09
N GLY A 261 23.43 -5.60 -13.28
CA GLY A 261 23.29 -6.40 -14.51
C GLY A 261 23.79 -7.84 -14.36
N ALA A 262 24.85 -8.05 -13.57
CA ALA A 262 25.42 -9.37 -13.30
C ALA A 262 24.81 -10.09 -12.08
N LYS A 263 23.80 -9.51 -11.42
CA LYS A 263 23.18 -10.05 -10.20
C LYS A 263 21.71 -10.45 -10.41
N PRO A 264 21.40 -11.44 -11.25
CA PRO A 264 20.04 -11.79 -11.69
C PRO A 264 19.01 -11.99 -10.56
N GLN A 265 19.48 -12.41 -9.38
CA GLN A 265 18.68 -12.60 -8.18
C GLN A 265 18.09 -11.30 -7.61
N VAL A 266 18.68 -10.13 -7.91
CA VAL A 266 18.13 -8.82 -7.53
C VAL A 266 17.05 -8.44 -8.54
N ARG A 267 15.81 -8.29 -8.05
CA ARG A 267 14.63 -7.99 -8.88
C ARG A 267 14.15 -6.55 -8.70
N VAL A 268 14.39 -5.96 -7.53
CA VAL A 268 13.94 -4.60 -7.19
C VAL A 268 15.13 -3.79 -6.69
N LEU A 269 15.31 -2.60 -7.27
CA LEU A 269 16.27 -1.60 -6.87
C LEU A 269 15.52 -0.42 -6.22
N LEU A 270 15.83 -0.11 -4.95
CA LEU A 270 15.31 1.08 -4.26
C LEU A 270 16.33 2.21 -4.27
N LEU A 271 15.85 3.43 -4.54
CA LEU A 271 16.70 4.60 -4.74
C LEU A 271 16.09 5.85 -4.09
N ASP A 272 16.90 6.64 -3.40
CA ASP A 272 16.64 8.05 -3.13
C ASP A 272 17.29 8.95 -4.20
N VAL A 273 16.60 10.00 -4.62
CA VAL A 273 17.20 11.05 -5.46
C VAL A 273 17.09 12.35 -4.70
N VAL A 274 18.18 12.74 -4.04
CA VAL A 274 18.26 13.97 -3.25
C VAL A 274 18.83 15.09 -4.11
N ILE A 275 18.06 16.16 -4.31
CA ILE A 275 18.43 17.34 -5.10
C ILE A 275 18.56 18.58 -4.21
N GLY A 276 18.86 19.73 -4.82
CA GLY A 276 19.12 21.00 -4.14
C GLY A 276 20.59 21.39 -4.16
N PHE A 277 20.93 22.45 -3.43
CA PHE A 277 22.30 22.96 -3.37
C PHE A 277 23.27 21.91 -2.79
N GLY A 278 24.45 21.79 -3.41
CA GLY A 278 25.49 20.85 -3.00
C GLY A 278 25.34 19.44 -3.57
N ALA A 279 24.19 19.10 -4.17
CA ALA A 279 24.00 17.84 -4.87
C ALA A 279 24.46 17.91 -6.34
N THR A 280 24.54 16.75 -6.98
CA THR A 280 24.80 16.64 -8.42
C THR A 280 23.83 17.51 -9.25
N ALA A 281 24.31 18.08 -10.36
CA ALA A 281 23.53 18.99 -11.21
C ALA A 281 22.36 18.30 -11.94
N ASP A 282 22.49 17.03 -12.33
CA ASP A 282 21.43 16.24 -12.94
C ASP A 282 21.57 14.76 -12.55
N PRO A 283 21.13 14.38 -11.34
CA PRO A 283 21.28 13.01 -10.86
C PRO A 283 20.42 12.03 -11.66
N ALA A 284 19.20 12.40 -12.08
CA ALA A 284 18.27 11.51 -12.78
C ALA A 284 18.86 10.97 -14.09
N ALA A 285 19.41 11.82 -14.95
CA ALA A 285 19.94 11.37 -16.24
C ALA A 285 21.08 10.33 -16.08
N SER A 286 21.99 10.56 -15.12
CA SER A 286 23.10 9.65 -14.86
C SER A 286 22.64 8.32 -14.27
N LEU A 287 21.64 8.35 -13.39
CA LEU A 287 21.02 7.18 -12.76
C LEU A 287 20.29 6.33 -13.81
N VAL A 288 19.49 6.96 -14.68
CA VAL A 288 18.81 6.29 -15.80
C VAL A 288 19.81 5.54 -16.66
N SER A 289 20.92 6.18 -17.05
CA SER A 289 21.95 5.52 -17.86
C SER A 289 22.55 4.29 -17.16
N ALA A 290 22.81 4.39 -15.85
CA ALA A 290 23.35 3.28 -15.07
C ALA A 290 22.37 2.10 -14.97
N TRP A 291 21.10 2.38 -14.69
CA TRP A 291 20.07 1.36 -14.59
C TRP A 291 19.76 0.70 -15.94
N GLN A 292 19.74 1.48 -17.04
CA GLN A 292 19.59 0.93 -18.39
C GLN A 292 20.73 -0.02 -18.78
N LYS A 293 21.98 0.26 -18.36
CA LYS A 293 23.09 -0.70 -18.55
C LYS A 293 22.86 -2.00 -17.80
N ALA A 294 22.36 -1.92 -16.56
CA ALA A 294 22.00 -3.10 -15.78
C ALA A 294 20.90 -3.90 -16.49
N CYS A 295 19.83 -3.24 -16.93
CA CYS A 295 18.73 -3.90 -17.65
C CYS A 295 19.18 -4.54 -18.97
N ALA A 296 20.03 -3.86 -19.75
CA ALA A 296 20.55 -4.39 -21.01
C ALA A 296 21.39 -5.68 -20.85
N ALA A 297 21.97 -5.90 -19.66
CA ALA A 297 22.72 -7.11 -19.32
C ALA A 297 21.83 -8.24 -18.76
N ARG A 298 20.53 -8.01 -18.55
CA ARG A 298 19.58 -8.99 -17.98
C ARG A 298 18.77 -9.68 -19.08
N PRO A 299 18.47 -10.98 -18.93
CA PRO A 299 17.48 -11.65 -19.77
C PRO A 299 16.06 -11.21 -19.40
N ASP A 300 15.13 -11.34 -20.34
CA ASP A 300 13.73 -10.90 -20.20
C ASP A 300 12.98 -11.54 -19.02
N ASN A 301 13.39 -12.75 -18.59
CA ASN A 301 12.80 -13.46 -17.45
C ASN A 301 13.37 -13.02 -16.08
N GLN A 302 14.36 -12.12 -16.07
CA GLN A 302 15.01 -11.58 -14.87
C GLN A 302 15.15 -10.03 -14.92
N PRO A 303 14.05 -9.28 -15.18
CA PRO A 303 14.09 -7.82 -15.39
C PRO A 303 14.31 -7.02 -14.09
N LEU A 304 15.24 -6.06 -14.06
CA LEU A 304 15.48 -5.26 -12.85
C LEU A 304 14.48 -4.09 -12.74
N TYR A 305 13.53 -4.16 -11.80
CA TYR A 305 12.62 -3.05 -11.52
C TYR A 305 13.30 -2.00 -10.65
N ALA A 306 13.10 -0.72 -10.93
CA ALA A 306 13.62 0.38 -10.11
C ALA A 306 12.47 1.21 -9.55
N ILE A 307 12.58 1.56 -8.26
CA ILE A 307 11.66 2.43 -7.54
C ILE A 307 12.47 3.55 -6.90
N ALA A 308 12.07 4.79 -7.14
CA ALA A 308 12.75 5.96 -6.64
C ALA A 308 11.82 6.88 -5.82
N THR A 309 12.36 7.49 -4.79
CA THR A 309 11.77 8.66 -4.12
C THR A 309 12.63 9.88 -4.36
N VAL A 310 12.03 10.99 -4.77
CA VAL A 310 12.75 12.27 -4.96
C VAL A 310 12.59 13.13 -3.72
N THR A 311 13.70 13.60 -3.15
CA THR A 311 13.73 14.55 -2.01
C THR A 311 14.29 15.87 -2.50
N GLY A 312 13.47 16.92 -2.42
CA GLY A 312 13.76 18.24 -2.95
C GLY A 312 12.51 18.93 -3.45
N THR A 313 12.66 20.11 -4.02
CA THR A 313 11.57 21.05 -4.33
C THR A 313 11.57 21.46 -5.80
N GLU A 314 10.44 22.01 -6.25
CA GLU A 314 10.28 22.47 -7.63
C GLU A 314 11.26 23.60 -8.02
N ARG A 315 11.76 24.35 -7.04
CA ARG A 315 12.66 25.49 -7.23
C ARG A 315 14.13 25.17 -7.04
N ASP A 316 14.48 23.93 -6.71
CA ASP A 316 15.88 23.54 -6.66
C ASP A 316 16.53 23.64 -8.05
N PRO A 317 17.86 23.84 -8.14
CA PRO A 317 18.55 23.99 -9.43
C PRO A 317 18.25 22.86 -10.44
N GLN A 318 18.03 21.65 -9.94
CA GLN A 318 17.73 20.44 -10.73
C GLN A 318 16.24 20.31 -11.11
N CYS A 319 15.35 21.06 -10.44
CA CYS A 319 13.90 21.03 -10.56
C CYS A 319 13.25 19.66 -10.28
N ARG A 320 12.45 19.57 -9.20
CA ARG A 320 11.79 18.31 -8.80
C ARG A 320 10.98 17.67 -9.94
N SER A 321 10.10 18.41 -10.61
CA SER A 321 9.26 17.86 -11.69
C SER A 321 10.07 17.28 -12.85
N GLN A 322 11.15 17.95 -13.26
CA GLN A 322 12.01 17.50 -14.36
C GLN A 322 12.77 16.20 -14.02
N GLN A 323 13.27 16.10 -12.79
CA GLN A 323 13.95 14.89 -12.31
C GLN A 323 12.98 13.71 -12.23
N ILE A 324 11.75 13.94 -11.74
CA ILE A 324 10.69 12.91 -11.73
C ILE A 324 10.36 12.46 -13.15
N ALA A 325 10.09 13.39 -14.07
CA ALA A 325 9.76 13.08 -15.46
C ALA A 325 10.86 12.26 -16.15
N THR A 326 12.12 12.63 -15.95
CA THR A 326 13.27 11.90 -16.52
C THR A 326 13.33 10.45 -16.05
N LEU A 327 13.03 10.18 -14.79
CA LEU A 327 12.99 8.83 -14.23
C LEU A 327 11.78 8.05 -14.77
N GLU A 328 10.60 8.66 -14.78
CA GLU A 328 9.36 8.03 -15.24
C GLU A 328 9.39 7.71 -16.75
N ASP A 329 9.91 8.61 -17.58
CA ASP A 329 10.09 8.43 -19.03
C ASP A 329 11.02 7.24 -19.34
N ALA A 330 11.98 6.96 -18.45
CA ALA A 330 12.84 5.79 -18.56
C ALA A 330 12.17 4.48 -18.10
N GLY A 331 11.01 4.55 -17.43
CA GLY A 331 10.32 3.40 -16.85
C GLY A 331 10.68 3.11 -15.39
N ILE A 332 11.34 4.04 -14.68
CA ILE A 332 11.58 3.94 -13.24
C ILE A 332 10.31 4.39 -12.50
N ALA A 333 9.85 3.59 -11.54
CA ALA A 333 8.69 3.94 -10.74
C ALA A 333 9.05 5.02 -9.73
N VAL A 334 8.53 6.24 -9.90
CA VAL A 334 8.68 7.29 -8.89
C VAL A 334 7.47 7.29 -7.96
N VAL A 335 7.73 7.30 -6.66
CA VAL A 335 6.70 7.38 -5.61
C VAL A 335 7.02 8.52 -4.64
N SER A 336 5.99 9.00 -3.94
CA SER A 336 6.08 10.22 -3.13
C SER A 336 6.64 10.01 -1.73
N SER A 337 6.76 8.76 -1.26
CA SER A 337 7.17 8.45 0.12
C SER A 337 7.86 7.09 0.26
N LEU A 338 8.69 6.95 1.29
CA LEU A 338 9.40 5.70 1.62
C LEU A 338 8.45 4.54 1.99
N PRO A 339 7.34 4.76 2.72
CA PRO A 339 6.35 3.71 2.94
C PRO A 339 5.81 3.12 1.63
N GLU A 340 5.54 3.95 0.62
CA GLU A 340 5.09 3.48 -0.69
C GLU A 340 6.19 2.72 -1.44
N ALA A 341 7.43 3.23 -1.38
CA ALA A 341 8.57 2.60 -2.04
C ALA A 341 8.88 1.20 -1.48
N THR A 342 8.70 1.00 -0.17
CA THR A 342 9.07 -0.24 0.53
C THR A 342 7.92 -1.25 0.63
N CYS A 343 6.68 -0.87 0.36
CA CYS A 343 5.48 -1.74 0.47
C CYS A 343 5.33 -2.77 -0.68
N TRP A 344 6.29 -2.82 -1.61
CA TRP A 344 6.21 -3.63 -2.83
C TRP A 344 6.32 -5.15 -2.63
N ARG A 345 6.66 -5.61 -1.43
CA ARG A 345 6.58 -7.03 -1.06
C ARG A 345 5.32 -7.26 -0.21
N GLN A 346 4.27 -7.74 -0.85
CA GLN A 346 3.17 -8.44 -0.17
C GLN A 346 3.43 -9.94 -0.35
N ARG A 347 3.91 -10.57 0.72
CA ARG A 347 3.62 -11.96 1.04
C ARG A 347 2.69 -11.95 2.23
#